data_AF-A0AAV9QWZ2-F1
#
_entry.id   AF-A0AAV9QWZ2-F1
#
_cell.length_a   1.000
_cell.length_b   1.000
_cell.length_c   1.000
_cell.angle_alpha   90.00
_cell.angle_beta   90.00
_cell.angle_gamma   90.00
#
_symmetry.space_group_name_H-M   'P 1'
#
loop_
_entity.id
_entity.type
_entity.pdbx_description
1 polymer ?
#
loop_
_entity_poly.entity_id
_entity_poly.type
_entity_poly.pdbx_seq_one_letter_code
_entity_poly.pdbx_strand_id
1 'polypeptide(L)'
;MEDLMGNEGGTPELERSGILGSRRREMNYHFLMSFNKQQLWLGEQPPSSMAPAVLKSQSKMLVIGASGGSMITTGLASTLINHLWFGKSLKEAIKTPVLFVDSENAVKFEPEFDNGVIKALEALGHIQKPADRFYNVVNAVEKKEGCIWAASDHRKLGEAAGY
;
A
#
# COMPACT_ATOMS: atom_id res chain seq x y z
N MET A 1 22.24 -24.70 -4.60
CA MET A 1 21.55 -23.59 -5.31
C MET A 1 20.80 -22.81 -4.24
N GLU A 2 21.58 -22.32 -3.29
CA GLU A 2 21.18 -21.49 -2.16
C GLU A 2 21.70 -20.09 -2.51
N ASP A 3 20.82 -19.10 -2.42
CA ASP A 3 21.08 -17.65 -2.25
C ASP A 3 19.89 -16.85 -2.78
N LEU A 4 18.75 -16.96 -2.08
CA LEU A 4 17.62 -16.02 -2.21
C LEU A 4 16.98 -15.74 -0.83
N MET A 5 17.77 -15.75 0.25
CA MET A 5 17.34 -15.12 1.50
C MET A 5 17.87 -13.68 1.51
N GLY A 6 16.97 -12.74 1.24
CA GLY A 6 17.24 -11.31 1.34
C GLY A 6 17.72 -10.97 2.74
N ASN A 7 18.82 -10.21 2.80
CA ASN A 7 19.47 -9.75 4.03
C ASN A 7 18.50 -8.90 4.90
N GLU A 8 17.95 -9.51 5.96
CA GLU A 8 16.91 -8.98 6.84
C GLU A 8 17.35 -7.81 7.75
N GLY A 9 18.60 -7.37 7.63
CA GLY A 9 19.03 -6.04 8.06
C GLY A 9 18.99 -5.77 9.56
N GLY A 10 19.06 -6.81 10.40
CA GLY A 10 19.36 -6.69 11.82
C GLY A 10 20.84 -6.43 12.07
N THR A 11 21.19 -5.94 13.26
CA THR A 11 22.56 -6.10 13.76
C THR A 11 22.74 -7.56 14.22
N PRO A 12 23.97 -8.12 14.23
CA PRO A 12 24.20 -9.52 14.61
C PRO A 12 23.67 -9.88 16.01
N GLU A 13 23.53 -8.90 16.90
CA GLU A 13 22.97 -9.05 18.25
C GLU A 13 21.43 -9.13 18.25
N LEU A 14 20.77 -8.40 17.35
CA LEU A 14 19.32 -8.47 17.17
C LEU A 14 18.91 -9.75 16.43
N GLU A 15 19.71 -10.20 15.46
CA GLU A 15 19.48 -11.47 14.76
C GLU A 15 19.53 -12.68 15.73
N ARG A 16 20.42 -12.63 16.73
CA ARG A 16 20.50 -13.67 17.79
C ARG A 16 19.29 -13.72 18.72
N SER A 17 18.55 -12.61 18.84
CA SER A 17 17.31 -12.54 19.61
C SER A 17 16.06 -12.77 18.76
N GLY A 18 16.22 -13.03 17.45
CA GLY A 18 15.10 -13.16 16.50
C GLY A 18 14.40 -11.84 16.20
N ILE A 19 14.99 -10.70 16.58
CA ILE A 19 14.45 -9.37 16.33
C ILE A 19 14.98 -8.90 14.98
N LEU A 20 14.06 -8.67 14.04
CA LEU A 20 14.38 -8.24 12.68
C LEU A 20 13.65 -6.93 12.40
N GLY A 21 14.39 -5.92 11.92
CA GLY A 21 13.82 -4.63 11.58
C GLY A 21 14.88 -3.57 11.30
N SER A 22 14.74 -2.85 10.20
CA SER A 22 15.64 -1.77 9.82
C SER A 22 14.87 -0.57 9.26
N ARG A 23 14.53 0.40 10.12
CA ARG A 23 13.95 1.68 9.67
C ARG A 23 14.98 2.62 9.06
N ARG A 24 16.28 2.37 9.27
CA ARG A 24 17.35 3.16 8.64
C ARG A 24 17.37 3.01 7.12
N ARG A 25 16.88 1.87 6.58
CA ARG A 25 16.71 1.63 5.14
C ARG A 25 15.39 2.16 4.55
N GLU A 26 14.40 2.53 5.37
CA GLU A 26 13.18 3.23 4.91
C GLU A 26 13.49 4.63 4.37
N MET A 27 14.69 5.15 4.63
CA MET A 27 15.29 6.22 3.85
C MET A 27 15.71 5.76 2.44
N ASN A 28 14.78 5.21 1.68
CA ASN A 28 14.98 5.02 0.25
C ASN A 28 15.06 6.39 -0.44
N TYR A 29 15.94 6.50 -1.44
CA TYR A 29 16.17 7.69 -2.26
C TYR A 29 14.90 8.41 -2.74
N HIS A 30 13.79 7.68 -2.87
CA HIS A 30 12.48 8.18 -3.27
C HIS A 30 11.86 9.20 -2.28
N PHE A 31 12.21 9.15 -0.99
CA PHE A 31 11.81 10.18 -0.02
C PHE A 31 12.84 11.33 0.06
N LEU A 32 14.11 11.02 -0.21
CA LEU A 32 15.23 11.96 -0.12
C LEU A 32 15.26 13.01 -1.24
N MET A 33 14.56 12.80 -2.36
CA MET A 33 14.59 13.76 -3.49
C MET A 33 13.71 15.00 -3.26
N SER A 34 12.74 14.97 -2.34
CA SER A 34 11.90 16.14 -2.05
C SER A 34 12.35 16.93 -0.81
N PHE A 35 13.24 16.38 0.02
CA PHE A 35 13.80 17.06 1.18
C PHE A 35 15.30 17.24 0.99
N ASN A 36 15.68 18.49 0.73
CA ASN A 36 17.07 18.98 0.69
C ASN A 36 17.91 18.30 1.78
N LYS A 37 18.85 17.42 1.38
CA LYS A 37 19.78 16.60 2.22
C LYS A 37 19.57 16.83 3.73
N GLN A 38 18.54 16.21 4.30
CA GLN A 38 18.25 16.42 5.72
C GLN A 38 19.37 15.78 6.54
N GLN A 39 20.11 16.65 7.22
CA GLN A 39 20.98 16.32 8.32
C GLN A 39 20.16 15.52 9.33
N LEU A 40 20.46 14.22 9.45
CA LEU A 40 19.77 13.32 10.36
C LEU A 40 20.02 13.77 11.79
N TRP A 41 18.96 14.11 12.51
CA TRP A 41 19.07 14.43 13.93
C TRP A 41 18.91 13.17 14.78
N LEU A 42 19.71 13.07 15.85
CA LEU A 42 19.59 11.97 16.79
C LEU A 42 18.17 12.00 17.41
N GLY A 43 17.44 10.90 17.30
CA GLY A 43 16.05 10.81 17.80
C GLY A 43 14.97 11.30 16.83
N GLU A 44 15.34 11.79 15.64
CA GLU A 44 14.38 12.11 14.58
C GLU A 44 13.70 10.84 14.05
N GLN A 45 12.39 10.94 13.80
CA GLN A 45 11.63 9.87 13.16
C GLN A 45 11.57 10.13 11.65
N PRO A 46 12.02 9.18 10.82
CA PRO A 46 11.88 9.34 9.39
C PRO A 46 10.39 9.37 9.02
N PRO A 47 10.03 10.14 8.00
CA PRO A 47 8.68 10.19 7.50
C PRO A 47 8.25 8.84 6.91
N SER A 48 6.95 8.58 6.96
CA SER A 48 6.35 7.31 6.57
C SER A 48 5.11 7.52 5.70
N SER A 49 4.91 6.64 4.72
CA SER A 49 3.68 6.57 3.93
C SER A 49 2.56 5.78 4.63
N MET A 50 2.82 5.20 5.82
CA MET A 50 1.81 4.48 6.58
C MET A 50 0.63 5.38 6.94
N ALA A 51 -0.59 4.94 6.58
CA ALA A 51 -1.81 5.67 6.87
C ALA A 51 -2.93 4.72 7.36
N PRO A 52 -2.76 4.04 8.51
CA PRO A 52 -3.86 3.29 9.10
C PRO A 52 -5.02 4.25 9.44
N ALA A 53 -6.25 3.87 9.10
CA ALA A 53 -7.40 4.75 9.22
C ALA A 53 -8.62 4.03 9.81
N VAL A 54 -9.41 4.79 10.56
CA VAL A 54 -10.73 4.37 11.06
C VAL A 54 -11.76 5.38 10.61
N LEU A 55 -12.71 4.94 9.79
CA LEU A 55 -13.84 5.74 9.34
C LEU A 55 -15.05 5.33 10.17
N LYS A 56 -15.67 6.29 10.85
CA LYS A 56 -16.81 6.04 11.74
C LYS A 56 -17.99 6.91 11.35
N SER A 57 -19.17 6.29 11.30
CA SER A 57 -20.47 6.94 11.19
C SER A 57 -21.39 6.42 12.29
N GLN A 58 -22.64 6.88 12.34
CA GLN A 58 -23.60 6.42 13.36
C GLN A 58 -23.92 4.92 13.24
N SER A 59 -23.97 4.38 12.02
CA SER A 59 -24.38 3.00 11.73
C SER A 59 -23.29 2.11 11.16
N LYS A 60 -22.12 2.68 10.81
CA LYS A 60 -21.00 1.95 10.19
C LYS A 60 -19.66 2.33 10.78
N MET A 61 -18.73 1.37 10.80
CA MET A 61 -17.33 1.57 11.14
C MET A 61 -16.47 0.77 10.17
N LEU A 62 -15.46 1.40 9.58
CA LEU A 62 -14.48 0.76 8.70
C LEU A 62 -13.08 1.00 9.27
N VAL A 63 -12.36 -0.07 9.53
CA VAL A 63 -10.94 -0.06 9.88
C VAL A 63 -10.17 -0.54 8.66
N ILE A 64 -9.19 0.24 8.21
CA ILE A 64 -8.45 -0.05 6.98
C ILE A 64 -6.98 0.33 7.15
N GLY A 65 -6.10 -0.49 6.59
CA GLY A 65 -4.66 -0.24 6.56
C GLY A 65 -4.04 -0.89 5.33
N ALA A 66 -2.84 -0.42 4.99
CA ALA A 66 -2.12 -0.95 3.84
C ALA A 66 -0.62 -1.04 4.06
N SER A 67 0.03 -1.84 3.23
CA SER A 67 1.49 -1.94 3.10
C SER A 67 1.91 -1.76 1.63
N GLY A 68 3.20 -1.56 1.37
CA GLY A 68 3.72 -1.34 0.01
C GLY A 68 4.51 -0.04 -0.20
N GLY A 69 5.06 0.56 0.87
CA GLY A 69 5.89 1.76 0.77
C GLY A 69 5.12 2.96 0.21
N SER A 70 5.64 3.59 -0.85
CA SER A 70 4.99 4.74 -1.50
C SER A 70 3.61 4.42 -2.08
N MET A 71 3.29 3.15 -2.33
CA MET A 71 1.98 2.72 -2.85
C MET A 71 0.88 2.65 -1.78
N ILE A 72 1.21 2.79 -0.48
CA ILE A 72 0.24 2.67 0.63
C ILE A 72 -0.92 3.65 0.45
N THR A 73 -0.62 4.93 0.22
CA THR A 73 -1.63 5.98 0.09
C THR A 73 -2.55 5.73 -1.10
N THR A 74 -1.99 5.33 -2.24
CA THR A 74 -2.74 5.02 -3.46
C THR A 74 -3.62 3.78 -3.30
N GLY A 75 -3.11 2.71 -2.66
CA GLY A 75 -3.89 1.50 -2.39
C GLY A 75 -5.10 1.77 -1.48
N LEU A 76 -4.90 2.58 -0.43
CA LEU A 76 -5.98 3.02 0.45
C LEU A 76 -7.01 3.88 -0.28
N ALA A 77 -6.55 4.90 -1.01
CA ALA A 77 -7.42 5.81 -1.76
C ALA A 77 -8.25 5.04 -2.79
N SER A 78 -7.63 4.16 -3.58
CA SER A 78 -8.32 3.33 -4.57
C SER A 78 -9.37 2.44 -3.92
N THR A 79 -9.02 1.75 -2.82
CA THR A 79 -9.97 0.89 -2.09
C THR A 79 -11.16 1.69 -1.56
N LEU A 80 -10.90 2.85 -0.93
CA LEU A 80 -11.96 3.70 -0.37
C LEU A 80 -12.87 4.28 -1.46
N ILE A 81 -12.32 4.72 -2.59
CA ILE A 81 -13.12 5.21 -3.74
C ILE A 81 -14.01 4.08 -4.26
N ASN A 82 -13.44 2.90 -4.50
CA ASN A 82 -14.18 1.74 -4.99
C ASN A 82 -15.31 1.32 -4.05
N HIS A 83 -15.05 1.31 -2.74
CA HIS A 83 -16.03 0.88 -1.74
C HIS A 83 -17.09 1.95 -1.45
N LEU A 84 -16.67 3.18 -1.16
CA LEU A 84 -17.56 4.25 -0.68
C LEU A 84 -18.28 4.97 -1.82
N TRP A 85 -17.62 5.19 -2.97
CA TRP A 85 -18.21 5.94 -4.09
C TRP A 85 -18.78 5.02 -5.16
N PHE A 86 -18.06 3.97 -5.54
CA PHE A 86 -18.54 3.01 -6.56
C PHE A 86 -19.39 1.87 -5.98
N GLY A 87 -19.56 1.83 -4.64
CA GLY A 87 -20.46 0.89 -3.98
C GLY A 87 -20.03 -0.57 -4.04
N LYS A 88 -18.77 -0.86 -4.38
CA LYS A 88 -18.24 -2.23 -4.40
C LYS A 88 -18.22 -2.83 -3.00
N SER A 89 -18.38 -4.14 -2.90
CA SER A 89 -18.14 -4.83 -1.62
C SER A 89 -16.68 -4.66 -1.18
N LEU A 90 -16.41 -4.80 0.11
CA LEU A 90 -15.06 -4.61 0.66
C LEU A 90 -14.03 -5.51 -0.05
N LYS A 91 -14.39 -6.77 -0.35
CA LYS A 91 -13.56 -7.73 -1.07
C LYS A 91 -13.30 -7.32 -2.51
N GLU A 92 -14.31 -6.86 -3.23
CA GLU A 92 -14.18 -6.38 -4.61
C GLU A 92 -13.37 -5.08 -4.69
N ALA A 93 -13.55 -4.18 -3.72
CA ALA A 93 -12.81 -2.92 -3.64
C ALA A 93 -11.31 -3.17 -3.48
N ILE A 94 -10.92 -4.08 -2.58
CA ILE A 94 -9.52 -4.48 -2.38
C ILE A 94 -8.97 -5.22 -3.60
N LYS A 95 -9.76 -6.11 -4.22
CA LYS A 95 -9.33 -6.86 -5.41
C LYS A 95 -9.15 -5.97 -6.65
N THR A 96 -9.81 -4.82 -6.71
CA THR A 96 -9.80 -3.96 -7.91
C THR A 96 -8.35 -3.58 -8.29
N PRO A 97 -7.98 -3.68 -9.59
CA PRO A 97 -6.66 -3.28 -10.06
C PRO A 97 -6.31 -1.83 -9.68
N VAL A 98 -5.06 -1.59 -9.29
CA VAL A 98 -4.57 -0.28 -8.83
C VAL A 98 -3.75 0.42 -9.92
N LEU A 99 -3.97 1.74 -10.03
CA LEU A 99 -3.14 2.66 -10.79
C LEU A 99 -2.24 3.42 -9.81
N PHE A 100 -0.94 3.46 -10.08
CA PHE A 100 0.04 4.18 -9.26
C PHE A 100 0.77 5.24 -10.09
N VAL A 101 0.93 6.44 -9.55
CA VAL A 101 1.73 7.51 -10.13
C VAL A 101 2.99 7.67 -9.30
N ASP A 102 4.16 7.56 -9.94
CA ASP A 102 5.44 7.71 -9.25
C ASP A 102 5.93 9.16 -9.17
N SER A 103 7.07 9.38 -8.51
CA SER A 103 7.66 10.73 -8.36
C SER A 103 8.11 11.37 -9.68
N GLU A 104 8.23 10.60 -10.76
CA GLU A 104 8.57 11.10 -12.09
C GLU A 104 7.32 11.39 -12.92
N ASN A 105 6.14 11.42 -12.28
CA ASN A 105 4.83 11.61 -12.91
C ASN A 105 4.50 10.53 -13.96
N ALA A 106 5.12 9.36 -13.84
CA ALA A 106 4.80 8.22 -14.70
C ALA A 106 3.69 7.39 -14.09
N VAL A 107 2.76 6.96 -14.93
CA VAL A 107 1.61 6.15 -14.56
C VAL A 107 1.94 4.67 -14.77
N LYS A 108 1.68 3.88 -13.73
CA LYS A 108 1.87 2.43 -13.70
C LYS A 108 0.53 1.78 -13.40
N PHE A 109 0.24 0.69 -14.09
CA PHE A 109 -1.02 -0.04 -13.97
C PHE A 109 -0.76 -1.47 -13.54
N GLU A 110 -1.57 -1.98 -12.62
CA GLU A 110 -1.59 -3.41 -12.33
C GLU A 110 -2.01 -4.23 -13.55
N PRO A 111 -1.68 -5.54 -13.58
CA PRO A 111 -2.22 -6.46 -14.57
C PRO A 111 -3.75 -6.41 -14.61
N GLU A 112 -4.31 -6.61 -15.80
CA GLU A 112 -5.78 -6.63 -16.03
C GLU A 112 -6.49 -5.30 -15.75
N PHE A 113 -5.76 -4.17 -15.72
CA PHE A 113 -6.38 -2.85 -15.67
C PHE A 113 -7.17 -2.54 -16.94
N ASP A 114 -8.20 -1.70 -16.82
CA ASP A 114 -9.10 -1.35 -17.92
C ASP A 114 -8.35 -0.64 -19.07
N ASN A 115 -8.32 -1.29 -20.25
CA ASN A 115 -7.65 -0.79 -21.45
C ASN A 115 -8.25 0.52 -21.99
N GLY A 116 -9.55 0.76 -21.77
CA GLY A 116 -10.20 2.02 -22.13
C GLY A 116 -9.67 3.17 -21.28
N VAL A 117 -9.50 2.95 -19.98
CA VAL A 117 -8.91 3.95 -19.07
C VAL A 117 -7.44 4.21 -19.40
N ILE A 118 -6.66 3.17 -19.70
CA ILE A 118 -5.25 3.31 -20.11
C ILE A 118 -5.15 4.23 -21.34
N LYS A 119 -5.91 3.93 -22.40
CA LYS A 119 -5.91 4.73 -23.64
C LYS A 119 -6.41 6.16 -23.41
N ALA A 120 -7.41 6.34 -22.57
CA ALA A 120 -7.90 7.67 -22.23
C ALA A 120 -6.84 8.52 -21.52
N LEU A 121 -6.06 7.92 -20.61
CA LEU A 121 -4.97 8.61 -19.92
C LEU A 121 -3.80 8.91 -20.87
N GLU A 122 -3.44 7.99 -21.77
CA GLU A 122 -2.47 8.28 -22.84
C GLU A 122 -2.91 9.45 -23.73
N ALA A 123 -4.19 9.49 -24.12
CA ALA A 123 -4.74 10.57 -24.93
C ALA A 123 -4.72 11.94 -24.21
N LEU A 124 -4.77 11.93 -22.87
CA LEU A 124 -4.61 13.12 -22.02
C LEU A 124 -3.13 13.51 -21.80
N GLY A 125 -2.18 12.74 -22.34
CA GLY A 125 -0.75 13.02 -22.27
C GLY A 125 -0.01 12.39 -21.08
N HIS A 126 -0.63 11.44 -20.37
CA HIS A 126 0.05 10.71 -19.29
C HIS A 126 1.09 9.73 -19.85
N ILE A 127 2.27 9.70 -19.23
CA ILE A 127 3.37 8.82 -19.62
C ILE A 127 3.22 7.48 -18.89
N GLN A 128 2.97 6.41 -19.63
CA GLN A 128 2.94 5.06 -19.08
C GLN A 128 4.36 4.52 -18.90
N LYS A 129 4.63 3.88 -17.76
CA LYS A 129 5.83 3.05 -17.56
C LYS A 129 5.44 1.65 -17.10
N PRO A 130 6.20 0.61 -17.47
CA PRO A 130 5.99 -0.71 -16.90
C PRO A 130 6.23 -0.67 -15.38
N ALA A 131 5.49 -1.50 -14.65
CA ALA A 131 5.76 -1.80 -13.25
C ALA A 131 6.19 -3.26 -13.17
N ASP A 132 7.40 -3.50 -12.65
CA ASP A 132 7.90 -4.87 -12.50
C ASP A 132 7.05 -5.65 -11.48
N ARG A 133 6.62 -4.98 -10.40
CA ARG A 133 5.78 -5.55 -9.34
C ARG A 133 4.95 -4.48 -8.64
N PHE A 134 3.77 -4.88 -8.19
CA PHE A 134 2.91 -4.11 -7.30
C PHE A 134 2.96 -4.70 -5.90
N TYR A 135 3.26 -3.85 -4.93
CA TYR A 135 3.39 -4.23 -3.52
C TYR A 135 2.29 -3.63 -2.64
N ASN A 136 1.30 -2.94 -3.23
CA ASN A 136 0.11 -2.49 -2.51
C ASN A 136 -0.66 -3.70 -2.00
N VAL A 137 -0.94 -3.66 -0.70
CA VAL A 137 -1.70 -4.70 -0.01
C VAL A 137 -2.60 -3.96 0.96
N VAL A 138 -3.91 -4.16 0.85
CA VAL A 138 -4.92 -3.51 1.70
C VAL A 138 -5.68 -4.55 2.51
N ASN A 139 -5.71 -4.38 3.83
CA ASN A 139 -6.55 -5.20 4.72
C ASN A 139 -7.58 -4.30 5.40
N ALA A 140 -8.81 -4.77 5.50
CA ALA A 140 -9.90 -3.99 6.05
C ALA A 140 -10.94 -4.84 6.78
N VAL A 141 -11.59 -4.20 7.75
CA VAL A 141 -12.74 -4.73 8.48
C VAL A 141 -13.82 -3.67 8.56
N GLU A 142 -15.01 -3.98 8.06
CA GLU A 142 -16.20 -3.15 8.13
C GLU A 142 -17.22 -3.76 9.08
N LYS A 143 -17.81 -2.94 9.95
CA LYS A 143 -19.01 -3.24 10.72
C LYS A 143 -20.15 -2.37 10.22
N LYS A 144 -21.25 -2.99 9.80
CA LYS A 144 -22.48 -2.33 9.32
C LYS A 144 -23.68 -3.21 9.67
N GLU A 145 -24.76 -2.60 10.17
CA GLU A 145 -26.02 -3.32 10.46
C GLU A 145 -25.87 -4.53 11.40
N GLY A 146 -24.90 -4.47 12.33
CA GLY A 146 -24.63 -5.57 13.27
C GLY A 146 -23.77 -6.71 12.70
N CYS A 147 -23.53 -6.73 11.39
CA CYS A 147 -22.64 -7.68 10.72
C CYS A 147 -21.22 -7.13 10.58
N ILE A 148 -20.25 -8.04 10.48
CA ILE A 148 -18.82 -7.74 10.28
C ILE A 148 -18.39 -8.38 8.95
N TRP A 149 -17.75 -7.58 8.10
CA TRP A 149 -17.10 -8.05 6.88
C TRP A 149 -15.62 -7.76 6.98
N ALA A 150 -14.79 -8.78 6.83
CA ALA A 150 -13.35 -8.65 6.81
C ALA A 150 -12.80 -9.14 5.47
N ALA A 151 -11.79 -8.45 4.96
CA ALA A 151 -11.12 -8.83 3.73
C ALA A 151 -9.62 -8.56 3.84
N SER A 152 -8.85 -9.54 3.39
CA SER A 152 -7.41 -9.47 3.26
C SER A 152 -7.03 -9.44 1.78
N ASP A 153 -5.98 -8.71 1.44
CA ASP A 153 -5.53 -8.61 0.05
C ASP A 153 -4.89 -9.92 -0.43
N HIS A 154 -5.44 -10.49 -1.49
CA HIS A 154 -4.91 -11.72 -2.08
C HIS A 154 -3.51 -11.53 -2.67
N ARG A 155 -3.09 -10.29 -2.97
CA ARG A 155 -1.74 -9.99 -3.50
C ARG A 155 -0.63 -10.47 -2.57
N LYS A 156 -0.91 -10.59 -1.27
CA LYS A 156 0.02 -11.14 -0.26
C LYS A 156 -0.45 -12.46 0.34
N LEU A 157 -1.40 -13.15 -0.31
CA LEU A 157 -1.95 -14.45 0.11
C LEU A 157 -2.51 -14.43 1.54
N GLY A 158 -2.97 -13.27 2.01
CA GLY A 158 -3.58 -13.11 3.33
C GLY A 158 -5.04 -13.55 3.31
N GLU A 159 -5.52 -14.08 4.43
CA GLU A 159 -6.92 -14.43 4.64
C GLU A 159 -7.45 -13.75 5.89
N ALA A 160 -8.74 -13.40 5.89
CA ALA A 160 -9.42 -12.85 7.05
C ALA A 160 -10.16 -13.97 7.80
N ALA A 161 -10.22 -13.88 9.13
CA ALA A 161 -10.89 -14.87 9.98
C ALA A 161 -11.62 -14.19 11.15
N GLY A 162 -12.71 -14.80 11.63
CA GLY A 162 -13.53 -14.28 12.73
C GLY A 162 -14.58 -15.32 13.20
N TYR A 163 -15.35 -14.95 14.23
CA TYR A 163 -16.44 -15.75 14.81
C TYR A 163 -17.64 -14.87 15.16
#